data_AF-A0A9X5E508-F1
#
_entry.id   AF-A0A9X5E508-F1
#
_cell.length_a   1.000
_cell.length_b   1.000
_cell.length_c   1.000
_cell.angle_alpha   90.00
_cell.angle_beta   90.00
_cell.angle_gamma   90.00
#
_symmetry.space_group_name_H-M   'P 1'
#
loop_
_entity.id
_entity.type
_entity.pdbx_description
1 polymer ?
#
loop_
_entity_poly.entity_id
_entity_poly.type
_entity_poly.pdbx_seq_one_letter_code
_entity_poly.pdbx_strand_id
1 'polypeptide(L)'
;MLGNLRKQTLTIVALSALSFFAAVPVVKAQSAAPQTSSNNTAKSCICDSKDPFDPRVRMPKGPFKGQCLSCEQRSVRMLSPAEAALYKPAPGTMLVANFKHKGKYWIAQIPKNAVEDAIFQIQYFNVLRSAYSAHGQMRFRLKPGSEAILIPQSATNKRQKAIRMRDFIYSANAIWVRSGVWDPVSGLVDFYAVAHEIVGLEDRIQDAVKYPFTDRIEQIRLALTPQQKQQLLLNVIMQGDRDRTNLMYDTLKRNCTTESLRAIDRTIGYQPRTPQEKQEYFLGIPTGPELNEALLNRNLTPETLNQLLTEQIQKMPKVQLPTPPLDAIVRRGLVDPRKMPNLEAEFATEFSSRKR
;
A
#
# COMPACT_ATOMS: atom_id res chain seq x y z
N MET A 1 -40.10 16.82 46.80
CA MET A 1 -38.63 16.97 46.92
C MET A 1 -38.00 15.90 46.03
N LEU A 2 -37.90 16.00 44.71
CA LEU A 2 -37.19 16.98 43.86
C LEU A 2 -35.75 17.23 44.32
N GLY A 3 -34.79 16.59 43.64
CA GLY A 3 -33.40 17.03 43.61
C GLY A 3 -32.36 15.91 43.57
N ASN A 4 -31.88 15.59 42.36
CA ASN A 4 -30.46 15.42 41.98
C ASN A 4 -30.18 14.19 41.10
N LEU A 5 -30.30 14.37 39.79
CA LEU A 5 -29.49 13.66 38.80
C LEU A 5 -29.66 14.31 37.43
N ARG A 6 -28.68 15.13 37.01
CA ARG A 6 -28.21 15.36 35.63
C ARG A 6 -27.57 16.74 35.50
N LYS A 7 -26.24 16.78 35.42
CA LYS A 7 -25.48 17.68 34.56
C LYS A 7 -24.23 16.95 34.09
N GLN A 8 -24.32 16.28 32.94
CA GLN A 8 -23.15 16.01 32.11
C GLN A 8 -23.02 17.19 31.16
N THR A 9 -21.90 17.90 31.28
CA THR A 9 -21.45 18.97 30.41
C THR A 9 -21.17 18.39 29.02
N LEU A 10 -22.00 18.78 28.04
CA LEU A 10 -21.66 18.68 26.63
C LEU A 10 -20.52 19.67 26.35
N THR A 11 -19.32 19.16 26.05
CA THR A 11 -18.28 19.97 25.41
C THR A 11 -18.65 20.14 23.94
N ILE A 12 -19.35 21.23 23.63
CA ILE A 12 -19.59 21.69 22.26
C ILE A 12 -18.28 22.31 21.78
N VAL A 13 -17.59 21.65 20.84
CA VAL A 13 -16.50 22.27 20.08
C VAL A 13 -17.15 23.26 19.10
N ALA A 14 -17.10 24.54 19.46
CA ALA A 14 -17.50 25.63 18.61
C ALA A 14 -16.50 25.75 17.44
N LEU A 15 -16.95 25.45 16.22
CA LEU A 15 -16.31 25.96 15.00
C LEU A 15 -16.62 27.46 14.92
N SER A 16 -15.74 28.28 15.48
CA SER A 16 -15.73 29.72 15.24
C SER A 16 -15.19 30.00 13.85
N ALA A 17 -15.99 30.78 13.10
CA ALA A 17 -15.76 31.31 11.78
C ALA A 17 -14.33 31.87 11.58
N LEU A 18 -13.68 31.46 10.50
CA LEU A 18 -12.56 32.18 9.91
C LEU A 18 -13.07 32.90 8.66
N SER A 19 -13.05 34.23 8.78
CA SER A 19 -13.39 35.20 7.75
C SER A 19 -12.47 35.10 6.54
N PHE A 20 -13.06 35.42 5.39
CA PHE A 20 -12.47 35.62 4.07
C PHE A 20 -11.04 36.16 4.07
N PHE A 21 -10.10 35.34 3.61
CA PHE A 21 -9.05 35.78 2.70
C PHE A 21 -9.21 34.98 1.41
N ALA A 22 -9.67 35.66 0.36
CA ALA A 22 -9.56 35.18 -1.01
C ALA A 22 -8.08 35.24 -1.42
N ALA A 23 -7.30 34.27 -0.99
CA ALA A 23 -6.05 33.94 -1.66
C ALA A 23 -6.42 32.91 -2.74
N VAL A 24 -6.61 33.38 -3.97
CA VAL A 24 -6.59 32.49 -5.12
C VAL A 24 -5.22 31.80 -5.08
N PRO A 25 -5.12 30.47 -4.93
CA PRO A 25 -3.83 29.83 -5.15
C PRO A 25 -3.57 30.02 -6.64
N VAL A 26 -2.64 30.91 -6.96
CA VAL A 26 -1.95 30.84 -8.24
C VAL A 26 -1.20 29.52 -8.20
N VAL A 27 -1.88 28.47 -8.68
CA VAL A 27 -1.23 27.25 -9.14
C VAL A 27 -0.31 27.73 -10.23
N LYS A 28 0.95 28.03 -9.88
CA LYS A 28 2.03 27.97 -10.85
C LYS A 28 2.09 26.50 -11.24
N ALA A 29 1.27 26.12 -12.21
CA ALA A 29 1.59 25.03 -13.09
C ALA A 29 2.99 25.39 -13.57
N GLN A 30 4.00 24.68 -13.06
CA GLN A 30 5.26 24.65 -13.74
C GLN A 30 4.94 24.07 -15.09
N SER A 31 4.78 24.97 -16.06
CA SER A 31 5.00 24.72 -17.46
C SER A 31 6.45 24.28 -17.59
N ALA A 32 6.75 23.05 -17.16
CA ALA A 32 7.78 22.29 -17.80
C ALA A 32 7.31 22.21 -19.24
N ALA A 33 7.86 23.09 -20.08
CA ALA A 33 7.74 22.96 -21.52
C ALA A 33 7.92 21.47 -21.84
N PRO A 34 7.05 20.87 -22.69
CA PRO A 34 7.19 19.47 -23.03
C PRO A 34 8.62 19.31 -23.52
N GLN A 35 9.46 18.63 -22.74
CA GLN A 35 10.77 18.25 -23.20
C GLN A 35 10.48 17.30 -24.35
N THR A 36 10.57 17.85 -25.56
CA THR A 36 10.69 17.09 -26.79
C THR A 36 12.04 16.40 -26.74
N SER A 37 12.17 15.40 -25.88
CA SER A 37 13.21 14.40 -26.00
C SER A 37 12.80 13.54 -27.19
N SER A 38 13.20 13.98 -28.38
CA SER A 38 13.38 13.08 -29.50
C SER A 38 14.31 11.96 -29.04
N ASN A 39 13.75 10.78 -28.81
CA ASN A 39 14.37 9.47 -29.13
C ASN A 39 13.36 8.37 -28.78
N ASN A 40 13.36 7.31 -29.58
CA ASN A 40 12.35 6.23 -29.65
C ASN A 40 12.01 5.48 -28.34
N THR A 41 12.53 5.85 -27.18
CA THR A 41 12.28 5.22 -25.88
C THR A 41 10.93 5.56 -25.26
N ALA A 42 10.30 6.69 -25.60
CA ALA A 42 8.95 7.02 -25.15
C ALA A 42 7.85 6.12 -25.77
N LYS A 43 8.14 5.44 -26.89
CA LYS A 43 7.19 4.53 -27.56
C LYS A 43 7.08 3.17 -26.87
N SER A 44 8.10 2.70 -26.16
CA SER A 44 8.07 1.41 -25.47
C SER A 44 8.25 1.60 -23.97
N CYS A 45 7.19 1.45 -23.17
CA CYS A 45 7.24 1.52 -21.70
C CYS A 45 7.93 0.30 -21.06
N ILE A 46 8.99 -0.21 -21.67
CA ILE A 46 9.77 -1.37 -21.23
C ILE A 46 10.65 -0.93 -20.06
N CYS A 47 10.61 -1.67 -18.95
CA CYS A 47 11.48 -1.45 -17.79
C CYS A 47 12.78 -2.25 -17.91
N ASP A 48 12.70 -3.50 -18.35
CA ASP A 48 13.80 -4.40 -18.64
C ASP A 48 13.43 -5.28 -19.85
N SER A 49 14.16 -5.11 -20.95
CA SER A 49 13.90 -5.87 -22.18
C SER A 49 14.24 -7.36 -22.07
N LYS A 50 14.99 -7.76 -21.04
CA LYS A 50 15.38 -9.15 -20.78
C LYS A 50 14.46 -9.83 -19.76
N ASP A 51 13.49 -9.10 -19.23
CA ASP A 51 12.52 -9.61 -18.28
C ASP A 51 11.25 -10.09 -19.01
N PRO A 52 10.96 -11.40 -19.03
CA PRO A 52 9.77 -11.92 -19.70
C PRO A 52 8.46 -11.47 -19.03
N PHE A 53 8.50 -10.96 -17.80
CA PHE A 53 7.33 -10.41 -17.10
C PHE A 53 7.46 -8.89 -16.88
N ASP A 54 8.24 -8.22 -17.73
CA ASP A 54 8.23 -6.77 -17.83
C ASP A 54 6.78 -6.27 -17.94
N PRO A 55 6.35 -5.38 -17.05
CA PRO A 55 4.94 -5.07 -16.93
C PRO A 55 4.47 -4.08 -18.01
N ARG A 56 5.40 -3.45 -18.75
CA ARG A 56 5.15 -2.50 -19.85
C ARG A 56 4.10 -1.43 -19.52
N VAL A 57 4.17 -0.91 -18.29
CA VAL A 57 3.08 -0.19 -17.64
C VAL A 57 2.90 1.23 -18.15
N ARG A 58 1.63 1.60 -18.37
CA ARG A 58 1.18 2.95 -18.74
C ARG A 58 0.11 3.43 -17.78
N MET A 59 0.06 4.74 -17.59
CA MET A 59 -1.01 5.37 -16.84
C MET A 59 -2.36 5.10 -17.52
N PRO A 60 -3.35 4.51 -16.84
CA PRO A 60 -4.58 4.08 -17.51
C PRO A 60 -5.58 5.22 -17.73
N LYS A 61 -5.59 6.24 -16.85
CA LYS A 61 -6.55 7.37 -16.86
C LYS A 61 -5.90 8.66 -16.34
N GLY A 62 -6.66 9.75 -16.32
CA GLY A 62 -6.21 11.04 -15.80
C GLY A 62 -5.32 11.83 -16.78
N PRO A 63 -4.71 12.94 -16.31
CA PRO A 63 -3.96 13.88 -17.15
C PRO A 63 -2.70 13.27 -17.76
N PHE A 64 -2.18 12.18 -17.19
CA PHE A 64 -1.00 11.49 -17.72
C PHE A 64 -1.33 10.21 -18.49
N LYS A 65 -2.59 9.99 -18.86
CA LYS A 65 -3.02 8.77 -19.58
C LYS A 65 -2.08 8.44 -20.75
N GLY A 66 -1.64 7.19 -20.81
CA GLY A 66 -0.76 6.68 -21.85
C GLY A 66 0.74 6.91 -21.62
N GLN A 67 1.13 7.78 -20.68
CA GLN A 67 2.53 7.95 -20.30
C GLN A 67 3.05 6.73 -19.55
N CYS A 68 4.36 6.47 -19.66
CA CYS A 68 4.98 5.32 -19.00
C CYS A 68 5.04 5.51 -17.49
N LEU A 69 4.65 4.46 -16.75
CA LEU A 69 4.77 4.43 -15.29
C LEU A 69 6.19 4.02 -14.86
N SER A 70 6.53 4.35 -13.61
CA SER A 70 7.75 3.91 -12.93
C SER A 70 7.91 2.38 -13.00
N CYS A 71 9.16 1.93 -12.90
CA CYS A 71 9.52 0.51 -12.92
C CYS A 71 9.85 -0.04 -11.53
N GLU A 72 9.92 0.84 -10.54
CA GLU A 72 10.32 0.51 -9.17
C GLU A 72 9.27 -0.27 -8.41
N GLN A 73 8.03 -0.17 -8.86
CA GLN A 73 6.88 -0.86 -8.29
C GLN A 73 6.22 -1.67 -9.39
N ARG A 74 5.93 -2.94 -9.11
CA ARG A 74 5.29 -3.84 -10.08
C ARG A 74 4.22 -4.67 -9.38
N SER A 75 3.04 -4.69 -9.98
CA SER A 75 1.99 -5.59 -9.52
C SER A 75 2.44 -7.04 -9.65
N VAL A 76 2.17 -7.81 -8.59
CA VAL A 76 2.29 -9.26 -8.60
C VAL A 76 1.48 -9.83 -9.74
N ARG A 77 2.04 -10.83 -10.43
CA ARG A 77 1.39 -11.50 -11.55
C ARG A 77 1.39 -13.00 -11.30
N MET A 78 0.23 -13.65 -11.40
CA MET A 78 0.16 -15.11 -11.30
C MET A 78 0.58 -15.72 -12.64
N LEU A 79 1.44 -16.75 -12.60
CA LEU A 79 1.85 -17.44 -13.82
C LEU A 79 0.77 -18.45 -14.23
N SER A 80 0.45 -18.48 -15.53
CA SER A 80 -0.33 -19.57 -16.11
C SER A 80 0.44 -20.90 -16.02
N PRO A 81 -0.23 -22.07 -16.15
CA PRO A 81 0.45 -23.37 -16.13
C PRO A 81 1.58 -23.47 -17.17
N ALA A 82 1.38 -22.91 -18.37
CA ALA A 82 2.39 -22.91 -19.43
C ALA A 82 3.62 -22.06 -19.08
N GLU A 83 3.42 -20.89 -18.48
CA GLU A 83 4.52 -20.02 -18.02
C GLU A 83 5.24 -20.63 -16.82
N ALA A 84 4.48 -21.18 -15.87
CA ALA A 84 5.01 -21.83 -14.68
C ALA A 84 5.90 -23.03 -15.03
N ALA A 85 5.54 -23.83 -16.05
CA ALA A 85 6.29 -25.00 -16.48
C ALA A 85 7.77 -24.70 -16.81
N LEU A 86 8.07 -23.49 -17.32
CA LEU A 86 9.44 -23.04 -17.61
C LEU A 86 10.33 -22.99 -16.36
N TYR A 87 9.72 -22.88 -15.18
CA TYR A 87 10.38 -22.78 -13.89
C TYR A 87 10.34 -24.07 -13.07
N LYS A 88 9.81 -25.17 -13.65
CA LYS A 88 9.75 -26.51 -13.02
C LYS A 88 9.17 -26.46 -11.60
N PRO A 89 7.90 -26.04 -11.44
CA PRO A 89 7.32 -25.78 -10.13
C PRO A 89 7.22 -27.07 -9.32
N ALA A 90 7.49 -26.99 -8.01
CA ALA A 90 7.24 -28.13 -7.14
C ALA A 90 5.73 -28.46 -7.09
N PRO A 91 5.33 -29.73 -6.95
CA PRO A 91 3.92 -30.10 -6.83
C PRO A 91 3.21 -29.33 -5.71
N GLY A 92 1.99 -28.87 -5.99
CA GLY A 92 1.21 -28.11 -5.00
C GLY A 92 1.73 -26.69 -4.73
N THR A 93 2.59 -26.13 -5.57
CA THR A 93 2.97 -24.70 -5.49
C THR A 93 2.17 -23.84 -6.48
N MET A 94 2.05 -22.55 -6.16
CA MET A 94 1.67 -21.51 -7.11
C MET A 94 2.88 -20.64 -7.42
N LEU A 95 3.02 -20.19 -8.67
CA LEU A 95 4.12 -19.34 -9.08
C LEU A 95 3.62 -17.93 -9.36
N VAL A 96 4.31 -16.94 -8.80
CA VAL A 96 4.03 -15.53 -9.02
C VAL A 96 5.28 -14.79 -9.47
N ALA A 97 5.15 -13.94 -10.48
CA ALA A 97 6.16 -13.01 -10.95
C ALA A 97 6.06 -11.68 -10.20
N ASN A 98 7.10 -10.86 -10.37
CA ASN A 98 7.25 -9.54 -9.80
C ASN A 98 7.27 -9.53 -8.26
N PHE A 99 7.77 -10.62 -7.64
CA PHE A 99 8.10 -10.61 -6.22
C PHE A 99 9.36 -9.76 -6.01
N LYS A 100 9.27 -8.64 -5.29
CA LYS A 100 10.40 -7.74 -5.03
C LYS A 100 11.24 -8.22 -3.84
N HIS A 101 12.54 -8.41 -4.05
CA HIS A 101 13.48 -8.70 -2.96
C HIS A 101 14.88 -8.16 -3.30
N LYS A 102 15.46 -7.38 -2.39
CA LYS A 102 16.77 -6.72 -2.51
C LYS A 102 16.91 -5.93 -3.81
N GLY A 103 15.88 -5.14 -4.13
CA GLY A 103 15.84 -4.28 -5.32
C GLY A 103 15.71 -5.03 -6.65
N LYS A 104 15.40 -6.33 -6.64
CA LYS A 104 15.23 -7.17 -7.84
C LYS A 104 13.85 -7.84 -7.84
N TYR A 105 13.41 -8.22 -9.04
CA TYR A 105 12.18 -9.00 -9.23
C TYR A 105 12.47 -10.48 -9.44
N TRP A 106 11.68 -11.31 -8.77
CA TRP A 106 11.83 -12.76 -8.70
C TRP A 106 10.52 -13.44 -9.08
N ILE A 107 10.62 -14.69 -9.53
CA ILE A 107 9.51 -15.64 -9.43
C ILE A 107 9.51 -16.20 -8.02
N ALA A 108 8.39 -16.14 -7.32
CA ALA A 108 8.19 -16.86 -6.06
C ALA A 108 7.39 -18.14 -6.30
N GLN A 109 7.96 -19.28 -5.92
CA GLN A 109 7.23 -20.55 -5.79
C GLN A 109 6.68 -20.63 -4.36
N ILE A 110 5.36 -20.52 -4.20
CA ILE A 110 4.71 -20.50 -2.90
C ILE A 110 3.91 -21.79 -2.73
N PRO A 111 4.22 -22.64 -1.73
CA PRO A 111 3.43 -23.84 -1.49
C PRO A 111 2.00 -23.50 -1.07
N LYS A 112 1.03 -24.30 -1.54
CA LYS A 112 -0.34 -24.25 -1.05
C LYS A 112 -0.36 -24.65 0.42
N ASN A 113 -1.26 -24.04 1.20
CA ASN A 113 -1.44 -24.27 2.64
C ASN A 113 -0.21 -23.95 3.50
N ALA A 114 0.69 -23.10 3.00
CA ALA A 114 1.93 -22.72 3.68
C ALA A 114 1.75 -21.60 4.70
N VAL A 115 0.68 -20.80 4.61
CA VAL A 115 0.51 -19.62 5.48
C VAL A 115 0.29 -20.04 6.93
N GLU A 116 1.23 -19.66 7.80
CA GLU A 116 1.14 -19.81 9.25
C GLU A 116 0.34 -18.67 9.86
N ASP A 117 0.70 -17.43 9.52
CA ASP A 117 0.04 -16.21 9.99
C ASP A 117 -0.25 -15.25 8.83
N ALA A 118 -1.44 -14.65 8.90
CA ALA A 118 -1.78 -13.45 8.15
C ALA A 118 -1.90 -12.30 9.15
N ILE A 119 -1.14 -11.23 8.93
CA ILE A 119 -0.95 -10.14 9.88
C ILE A 119 -1.26 -8.84 9.13
N PHE A 120 -2.20 -8.05 9.65
CA PHE A 120 -2.43 -6.71 9.13
C PHE A 120 -1.46 -5.75 9.82
N GLN A 121 -0.64 -5.06 9.03
CA GLN A 121 0.31 -4.07 9.52
C GLN A 121 -0.17 -2.66 9.22
N ILE A 122 -0.08 -1.79 10.22
CA ILE A 122 -0.47 -0.39 10.12
C ILE A 122 0.77 0.46 10.39
N GLN A 123 1.32 1.06 9.35
CA GLN A 123 2.39 2.06 9.48
C GLN A 123 1.76 3.44 9.68
N TYR A 124 1.89 3.98 10.89
CA TYR A 124 1.41 5.32 11.23
C TYR A 124 2.47 6.37 10.89
N PHE A 125 2.01 7.55 10.51
CA PHE A 125 2.87 8.68 10.14
C PHE A 125 2.80 9.81 11.16
N ASN A 126 3.93 10.46 11.43
CA ASN A 126 4.02 11.57 12.39
C ASN A 126 3.71 12.95 11.78
N VAL A 127 3.65 13.07 10.44
CA VAL A 127 3.28 14.32 9.73
C VAL A 127 1.88 14.80 10.12
N LEU A 128 0.98 13.83 10.38
CA LEU A 128 -0.34 14.05 10.93
C LEU A 128 -0.53 13.01 12.02
N ARG A 129 -0.36 13.42 13.29
CA ARG A 129 -0.70 12.58 14.45
C ARG A 129 -2.22 12.33 14.46
N SER A 130 -2.64 11.38 13.65
CA SER A 130 -4.01 11.06 13.34
C SER A 130 -4.12 9.55 13.18
N ALA A 131 -5.09 8.95 13.85
CA ALA A 131 -5.38 7.52 13.71
C ALA A 131 -5.87 7.15 12.30
N TYR A 132 -6.18 8.15 11.46
CA TYR A 132 -6.72 7.97 10.12
C TYR A 132 -5.63 7.91 9.04
N SER A 133 -4.48 8.57 9.28
CA SER A 133 -3.37 8.68 8.34
C SER A 133 -2.39 7.54 8.53
N ALA A 134 -2.56 6.48 7.75
CA ALA A 134 -1.72 5.29 7.86
C ALA A 134 -1.57 4.57 6.52
N HIS A 135 -0.52 3.76 6.44
CA HIS A 135 -0.30 2.83 5.37
C HIS A 135 -0.60 1.40 5.84
N GLY A 136 -1.73 0.86 5.37
CA GLY A 136 -2.18 -0.50 5.67
C GLY A 136 -1.62 -1.52 4.68
N GLN A 137 -1.05 -2.60 5.19
CA GLN A 137 -0.45 -3.67 4.38
C GLN A 137 -0.66 -5.05 5.01
N MET A 138 -0.55 -6.10 4.21
CA MET A 138 -0.71 -7.48 4.66
C MET A 138 0.65 -8.17 4.75
N ARG A 139 1.06 -8.59 5.94
CA ARG A 139 2.19 -9.51 6.13
C ARG A 139 1.70 -10.95 6.14
N PHE A 140 2.37 -11.79 5.36
CA PHE A 140 2.20 -13.23 5.40
C PHE A 140 3.47 -13.86 5.94
N ARG A 141 3.32 -14.71 6.95
CA ARG A 141 4.38 -15.58 7.47
C ARG A 141 4.06 -17.00 7.10
N LEU A 142 5.00 -17.68 6.45
CA LEU A 142 4.89 -19.08 6.08
C LEU A 142 5.44 -19.99 7.19
N LYS A 143 4.91 -21.22 7.23
CA LYS A 143 5.35 -22.28 8.15
C LYS A 143 6.82 -22.60 7.91
N PRO A 144 7.61 -22.90 8.95
CA PRO A 144 8.96 -23.46 8.79
C PRO A 144 8.94 -24.71 7.89
N GLY A 145 9.86 -24.78 6.94
CA GLY A 145 9.92 -25.86 5.95
C GLY A 145 8.94 -25.73 4.77
N SER A 146 8.05 -24.74 4.77
CA SER A 146 7.13 -24.41 3.67
C SER A 146 7.34 -22.99 3.14
N GLU A 147 8.56 -22.48 3.24
CA GLU A 147 8.93 -21.14 2.77
C GLU A 147 8.75 -21.00 1.26
N ALA A 148 8.50 -19.78 0.81
CA ALA A 148 8.49 -19.46 -0.60
C ALA A 148 9.91 -19.56 -1.15
N ILE A 149 10.06 -20.10 -2.35
CA ILE A 149 11.36 -20.20 -3.02
C ILE A 149 11.41 -19.15 -4.11
N LEU A 150 12.25 -18.14 -3.93
CA LEU A 150 12.49 -17.11 -4.94
C LEU A 150 13.55 -17.60 -5.91
N ILE A 151 13.23 -17.57 -7.20
CA ILE A 151 14.13 -17.93 -8.30
C ILE A 151 14.20 -16.80 -9.32
N PRO A 152 15.27 -16.71 -10.11
CA PRO A 152 15.46 -15.62 -11.07
C PRO A 152 14.32 -15.56 -12.07
N GLN A 153 13.77 -14.37 -12.27
CA GLN A 153 12.67 -14.14 -13.19
C GLN A 153 13.08 -14.21 -14.66
N SER A 154 14.32 -13.82 -14.98
CA SER A 154 14.88 -14.07 -16.31
C SER A 154 15.47 -15.48 -16.36
N ALA A 155 14.93 -16.32 -17.24
CA ALA A 155 15.41 -17.68 -17.48
C ALA A 155 16.88 -17.76 -17.95
N THR A 156 17.43 -16.63 -18.40
CA THR A 156 18.84 -16.51 -18.83
C THR A 156 19.81 -16.30 -17.64
N ASN A 157 19.31 -15.87 -16.49
CA ASN A 157 20.13 -15.54 -15.31
C ASN A 157 20.14 -16.68 -14.29
N LYS A 158 20.56 -17.88 -14.72
CA LYS A 158 20.60 -19.10 -13.89
C LYS A 158 21.67 -19.10 -12.79
N ARG A 159 22.53 -18.08 -12.74
CA ARG A 159 23.66 -18.01 -11.79
C ARG A 159 23.24 -17.58 -10.38
N GLN A 160 22.07 -16.98 -10.21
CA GLN A 160 21.59 -16.56 -8.90
C GLN A 160 20.99 -17.75 -8.15
N LYS A 161 21.48 -17.98 -6.93
CA LYS A 161 20.98 -19.03 -6.03
C LYS A 161 19.55 -18.72 -5.60
N ALA A 162 18.73 -19.77 -5.50
CA ALA A 162 17.39 -19.66 -4.96
C ALA A 162 17.41 -19.15 -3.50
N ILE A 163 16.43 -18.32 -3.15
CA ILE A 163 16.29 -17.72 -1.82
C ILE A 163 15.05 -18.30 -1.14
N ARG A 164 15.16 -18.73 0.12
CA ARG A 164 14.01 -19.13 0.92
C ARG A 164 13.45 -17.91 1.63
N MET A 165 12.17 -17.67 1.48
CA MET A 165 11.47 -16.50 1.98
C MET A 165 10.31 -16.92 2.88
N ARG A 166 10.43 -16.64 4.17
CA ARG A 166 9.41 -16.99 5.16
C ARG A 166 8.37 -15.89 5.34
N ASP A 167 8.80 -14.63 5.33
CA ASP A 167 7.94 -13.48 5.63
C ASP A 167 7.96 -12.49 4.47
N PHE A 168 6.78 -12.08 4.01
CA PHE A 168 6.66 -11.09 2.95
C PHE A 168 5.40 -10.25 3.14
N ILE A 169 5.40 -9.10 2.45
CA ILE A 169 4.36 -8.08 2.52
C ILE A 169 3.66 -8.01 1.18
N TYR A 170 2.34 -7.95 1.23
CA TYR A 170 1.50 -7.43 0.16
C TYR A 170 1.10 -5.99 0.49
N SER A 171 1.21 -5.08 -0.47
CA SER A 171 0.66 -3.72 -0.35
C SER A 171 0.16 -3.21 -1.69
N ALA A 172 -0.91 -2.41 -1.66
CA ALA A 172 -1.38 -1.66 -2.83
C ALA A 172 -0.81 -0.25 -2.79
N ASN A 173 0.25 -0.01 -3.55
CA ASN A 173 0.99 1.25 -3.58
C ASN A 173 0.57 2.15 -4.75
N ALA A 174 0.74 3.45 -4.56
CA ALA A 174 0.61 4.41 -5.64
C ALA A 174 1.86 4.35 -6.54
N ILE A 175 1.66 4.32 -7.86
CA ILE A 175 2.73 4.35 -8.86
C ILE A 175 2.61 5.58 -9.75
N TRP A 176 3.73 6.27 -9.99
CA TRP A 176 3.83 7.53 -10.74
C TRP A 176 4.32 7.32 -12.18
N VAL A 177 4.22 8.36 -13.01
CA VAL A 177 4.84 8.39 -14.34
C VAL A 177 6.35 8.59 -14.24
N ARG A 178 7.15 7.98 -15.13
CA ARG A 178 8.63 7.99 -15.06
C ARG A 178 9.25 9.40 -15.00
N SER A 179 8.61 10.37 -15.66
CA SER A 179 9.06 11.76 -15.73
C SER A 179 8.39 12.67 -14.70
N GLY A 180 7.57 12.11 -13.81
CA GLY A 180 6.77 12.88 -12.86
C GLY A 180 7.59 13.32 -11.66
N VAL A 181 7.60 14.63 -11.39
CA VAL A 181 7.95 15.16 -10.07
C VAL A 181 6.68 15.10 -9.22
N TRP A 182 6.80 14.63 -7.98
CA TRP A 182 5.64 14.48 -7.08
C TRP A 182 5.05 15.85 -6.67
N ASP A 183 3.72 15.94 -6.65
CA ASP A 183 2.94 17.07 -6.13
C ASP A 183 1.88 16.52 -5.14
N PRO A 184 1.76 17.01 -3.91
CA PRO A 184 0.80 16.49 -2.94
C PRO A 184 -0.66 16.70 -3.33
N VAL A 185 -0.96 17.70 -4.17
CA VAL A 185 -2.28 17.94 -4.73
C VAL A 185 -2.65 16.82 -5.71
N SER A 186 -1.65 16.13 -6.28
CA SER A 186 -1.84 15.15 -7.34
C SER A 186 -2.47 13.81 -6.91
N GLY A 187 -2.36 13.42 -5.63
CA GLY A 187 -3.01 12.20 -5.12
C GLY A 187 -4.54 12.19 -5.14
N LEU A 188 -5.14 13.32 -5.47
CA LEU A 188 -6.57 13.57 -5.36
C LEU A 188 -7.26 13.69 -6.72
N VAL A 189 -6.52 13.53 -7.82
CA VAL A 189 -6.99 13.83 -9.19
C VAL A 189 -6.51 12.81 -10.25
N ASP A 190 -6.52 11.51 -9.94
CA ASP A 190 -6.12 10.45 -10.90
C ASP A 190 -4.67 10.62 -11.44
N PHE A 191 -3.70 10.98 -10.60
CA PHE A 191 -2.29 11.10 -11.04
C PHE A 191 -1.46 9.84 -10.78
N TYR A 192 -1.99 8.89 -10.00
CA TYR A 192 -1.30 7.66 -9.68
C TYR A 192 -2.13 6.47 -10.08
N ALA A 193 -1.49 5.44 -10.63
CA ALA A 193 -2.10 4.13 -10.71
C ALA A 193 -1.86 3.35 -9.40
N VAL A 194 -2.51 2.20 -9.26
CA VAL A 194 -2.25 1.25 -8.18
C VAL A 194 -1.30 0.16 -8.67
N ALA A 195 -0.28 -0.16 -7.89
CA ALA A 195 0.52 -1.37 -8.03
C ALA A 195 0.29 -2.27 -6.81
N HIS A 196 -0.13 -3.51 -7.03
CA HIS A 196 -0.35 -4.52 -5.99
C HIS A 196 0.93 -5.33 -5.79
N GLU A 197 1.82 -4.84 -4.95
CA GLU A 197 3.17 -5.38 -4.82
C GLU A 197 3.22 -6.54 -3.83
N ILE A 198 4.10 -7.50 -4.08
CA ILE A 198 4.61 -8.40 -3.06
C ILE A 198 6.10 -8.15 -2.89
N VAL A 199 6.52 -7.89 -1.66
CA VAL A 199 7.89 -7.53 -1.30
C VAL A 199 8.37 -8.34 -0.10
N GLY A 200 9.64 -8.74 -0.08
CA GLY A 200 10.25 -9.37 1.10
C GLY A 200 10.15 -8.46 2.32
N LEU A 201 9.91 -9.03 3.51
CA LEU A 201 9.74 -8.23 4.72
C LEU A 201 10.97 -7.36 5.02
N GLU A 202 12.18 -7.87 4.74
CA GLU A 202 13.42 -7.14 5.02
C GLU A 202 13.50 -5.83 4.24
N ASP A 203 13.12 -5.84 2.96
CA ASP A 203 13.09 -4.62 2.14
C ASP A 203 12.08 -3.62 2.71
N ARG A 204 10.92 -4.10 3.18
CA ARG A 204 9.90 -3.24 3.77
C ARG A 204 10.32 -2.62 5.10
N ILE A 205 11.08 -3.35 5.91
CA ILE A 205 11.71 -2.81 7.13
C ILE A 205 12.69 -1.70 6.76
N GLN A 206 13.52 -1.90 5.74
CA GLN A 206 14.46 -0.88 5.29
C GLN A 206 13.73 0.39 4.81
N ASP A 207 12.64 0.25 4.06
CA ASP A 207 11.80 1.38 3.65
C ASP A 207 11.22 2.12 4.87
N ALA A 208 10.69 1.38 5.84
CA ALA A 208 10.12 1.94 7.07
C ALA A 208 11.13 2.70 7.92
N VAL A 209 12.34 2.15 8.08
CA VAL A 209 13.45 2.74 8.84
C VAL A 209 13.94 4.02 8.16
N LYS A 210 14.06 3.99 6.83
CA LYS A 210 14.52 5.14 6.03
C LYS A 210 13.45 6.22 5.89
N TYR A 211 12.17 5.89 6.05
CA TYR A 211 11.11 6.87 5.95
C TYR A 211 11.07 7.77 7.19
N PRO A 212 11.45 9.06 7.08
CA PRO A 212 11.62 9.93 8.24
C PRO A 212 10.31 10.15 9.01
N PHE A 213 9.16 9.97 8.35
CA PHE A 213 7.86 10.21 8.96
C PHE A 213 7.20 8.98 9.57
N THR A 214 7.82 7.80 9.53
CA THR A 214 7.28 6.62 10.24
C THR A 214 7.28 6.91 11.74
N ASP A 215 6.10 6.94 12.37
CA ASP A 215 5.96 7.02 13.83
C ASP A 215 6.16 5.64 14.46
N ARG A 216 5.27 4.72 14.09
CA ARG A 216 5.26 3.32 14.55
C ARG A 216 4.60 2.39 13.55
N ILE A 217 4.89 1.09 13.64
CA ILE A 217 4.27 0.04 12.84
C ILE A 217 3.60 -0.97 13.76
N GLU A 218 2.28 -0.85 13.87
CA GLU A 218 1.44 -1.77 14.61
C GLU A 218 1.22 -3.05 13.81
N GLN A 219 1.19 -4.20 14.50
CA GLN A 219 0.98 -5.52 13.89
C GLN A 219 -0.21 -6.20 14.55
N ILE A 220 -1.20 -6.58 13.74
CA ILE A 220 -2.41 -7.26 14.19
C ILE A 220 -2.47 -8.64 13.53
N ARG A 221 -2.22 -9.70 14.31
CA ARG A 221 -2.47 -11.07 13.83
C ARG A 221 -3.97 -11.21 13.59
N LEU A 222 -4.33 -11.68 12.39
CA LEU A 222 -5.72 -11.90 12.05
C LEU A 222 -6.21 -13.25 12.57
N ALA A 223 -7.32 -13.25 13.29
CA ALA A 223 -8.03 -14.41 13.81
C ALA A 223 -8.75 -15.20 12.68
N LEU A 224 -7.97 -15.72 11.74
CA LEU A 224 -8.44 -16.47 10.58
C LEU A 224 -8.15 -17.97 10.75
N THR A 225 -9.05 -18.80 10.23
CA THR A 225 -8.78 -20.25 10.08
C THR A 225 -7.60 -20.49 9.13
N PRO A 226 -6.90 -21.64 9.19
CA PRO A 226 -5.83 -21.96 8.26
C PRO A 226 -6.22 -21.83 6.78
N GLN A 227 -7.44 -22.24 6.43
CA GLN A 227 -8.00 -22.14 5.09
C GLN A 227 -8.19 -20.67 4.68
N GLN A 228 -8.76 -19.83 5.56
CA GLN A 228 -8.92 -18.40 5.31
C GLN A 228 -7.59 -17.68 5.17
N LYS A 229 -6.56 -18.04 5.95
CA LYS A 229 -5.20 -17.46 5.80
C LYS A 229 -4.63 -17.72 4.41
N GLN A 230 -4.74 -18.96 3.93
CA GLN A 230 -4.30 -19.31 2.58
C GLN A 230 -5.15 -18.63 1.50
N GLN A 231 -6.46 -18.57 1.70
CA GLN A 231 -7.38 -17.92 0.77
C GLN A 231 -7.14 -16.40 0.69
N LEU A 232 -6.79 -15.75 1.80
CA LEU A 232 -6.43 -14.33 1.81
C LEU A 232 -5.20 -14.07 0.95
N LEU A 233 -4.15 -14.91 1.09
CA LEU A 233 -2.96 -14.81 0.23
C LEU A 233 -3.33 -14.98 -1.25
N LEU A 234 -4.17 -15.96 -1.58
CA LEU A 234 -4.62 -16.17 -2.94
C LEU A 234 -5.42 -14.96 -3.47
N ASN A 235 -6.32 -14.41 -2.65
CA ASN A 235 -7.15 -13.26 -3.02
C ASN A 235 -6.32 -12.01 -3.29
N VAL A 236 -5.27 -11.73 -2.51
CA VAL A 236 -4.40 -10.57 -2.77
C VAL A 236 -3.56 -10.74 -4.03
N ILE A 237 -3.07 -11.96 -4.31
CA ILE A 237 -2.33 -12.26 -5.54
C ILE A 237 -3.25 -12.14 -6.76
N MET A 238 -4.43 -12.75 -6.71
CA MET A 238 -5.41 -12.67 -7.80
C MET A 238 -5.87 -11.24 -8.05
N GLN A 239 -6.01 -10.43 -6.99
CA GLN A 239 -6.31 -9.00 -7.13
C GLN A 239 -5.18 -8.29 -7.89
N GLY A 240 -3.92 -8.52 -7.52
CA GLY A 240 -2.79 -7.91 -8.22
C GLY A 240 -2.66 -8.35 -9.68
N ASP A 241 -2.90 -9.62 -9.96
CA ASP A 241 -2.84 -10.16 -11.32
C ASP A 241 -3.95 -9.61 -12.22
N ARG A 242 -5.17 -9.52 -11.68
CA ARG A 242 -6.35 -8.99 -12.38
C ARG A 242 -6.21 -7.48 -12.62
N ASP A 243 -5.88 -6.74 -11.57
CA ASP A 243 -5.93 -5.29 -11.59
C ASP A 243 -4.69 -4.70 -12.28
N ARG A 244 -3.54 -5.39 -12.21
CA ARG A 244 -2.24 -4.92 -12.72
C ARG A 244 -2.00 -3.48 -12.31
N THR A 245 -1.86 -2.56 -13.27
CA THR A 245 -1.82 -1.11 -13.05
C THR A 245 -2.99 -0.39 -13.72
N ASN A 246 -4.12 -1.07 -13.91
CA ASN A 246 -5.29 -0.54 -14.61
C ASN A 246 -6.22 0.30 -13.71
N LEU A 247 -5.92 0.38 -12.42
CA LEU A 247 -6.69 1.12 -11.43
C LEU A 247 -5.99 2.41 -11.05
N MET A 248 -6.76 3.45 -10.77
CA MET A 248 -6.25 4.71 -10.21
C MET A 248 -6.18 4.61 -8.68
N TYR A 249 -5.12 5.13 -8.09
CA TYR A 249 -5.01 5.29 -6.64
C TYR A 249 -5.85 6.49 -6.22
N ASP A 250 -6.67 6.29 -5.18
CA ASP A 250 -7.49 7.31 -4.55
C ASP A 250 -7.18 7.25 -3.06
N THR A 251 -6.66 8.35 -2.51
CA THR A 251 -6.21 8.41 -1.10
C THR A 251 -7.32 8.11 -0.10
N LEU A 252 -8.60 8.11 -0.49
CA LEU A 252 -9.76 7.85 0.37
C LEU A 252 -10.43 6.51 0.09
N LYS A 253 -10.67 6.21 -1.19
CA LYS A 253 -11.52 5.09 -1.65
C LYS A 253 -10.72 3.92 -2.20
N ARG A 254 -9.48 4.13 -2.65
CA ARG A 254 -8.67 3.12 -3.33
C ARG A 254 -7.19 3.34 -3.05
N ASN A 255 -6.85 3.05 -1.81
CA ASN A 255 -5.50 3.12 -1.26
C ASN A 255 -5.07 1.77 -0.65
N CYS A 256 -3.82 1.71 -0.21
CA CYS A 256 -3.19 0.58 0.48
C CYS A 256 -4.08 -0.11 1.52
N THR A 257 -4.71 0.67 2.40
CA THR A 257 -5.59 0.19 3.47
C THR A 257 -6.89 -0.40 2.90
N THR A 258 -7.60 0.35 2.04
CA THR A 258 -8.85 -0.11 1.45
C THR A 258 -8.68 -1.37 0.60
N GLU A 259 -7.58 -1.47 -0.14
CA GLU A 259 -7.32 -2.63 -1.00
C GLU A 259 -7.01 -3.89 -0.18
N SER A 260 -6.26 -3.72 0.92
CA SER A 260 -6.02 -4.81 1.88
C SER A 260 -7.31 -5.27 2.55
N LEU A 261 -8.15 -4.33 3.02
CA LEU A 261 -9.45 -4.64 3.62
C LEU A 261 -10.42 -5.29 2.62
N ARG A 262 -10.43 -4.86 1.35
CA ARG A 262 -11.21 -5.51 0.28
C ARG A 262 -10.82 -6.97 0.10
N ALA A 263 -9.53 -7.30 0.17
CA ALA A 263 -9.07 -8.68 0.07
C ALA A 263 -9.49 -9.50 1.32
N ILE A 264 -9.41 -8.90 2.51
CA ILE A 264 -9.93 -9.50 3.75
C ILE A 264 -11.42 -9.78 3.63
N ASP A 265 -12.22 -8.79 3.23
CA ASP A 265 -13.68 -8.88 3.15
C ASP A 265 -14.14 -9.97 2.19
N ARG A 266 -13.49 -10.08 1.01
CA ARG A 266 -13.74 -11.18 0.07
C ARG A 266 -13.38 -12.55 0.65
N THR A 267 -12.40 -12.61 1.55
CA THR A 267 -11.96 -13.87 2.16
C THR A 267 -12.93 -14.36 3.23
N ILE A 268 -13.41 -13.45 4.08
CA ILE A 268 -14.30 -13.81 5.19
C ILE A 268 -15.78 -13.66 4.86
N GLY A 269 -16.11 -13.21 3.65
CA GLY A 269 -17.49 -12.94 3.24
C GLY A 269 -18.13 -11.81 4.04
N TYR A 270 -17.36 -10.81 4.46
CA TYR A 270 -17.85 -9.73 5.31
C TYR A 270 -18.91 -8.92 4.57
N GLN A 271 -20.08 -8.79 5.19
CA GLN A 271 -21.16 -7.93 4.76
C GLN A 271 -21.42 -6.88 5.86
N PRO A 272 -21.30 -5.58 5.56
CA PRO A 272 -21.59 -4.51 6.52
C PRO A 272 -23.02 -4.62 7.06
N ARG A 273 -23.20 -4.42 8.38
CA ARG A 273 -24.51 -4.57 9.04
C ARG A 273 -25.40 -3.37 8.77
N THR A 274 -24.83 -2.20 8.50
CA THR A 274 -25.59 -0.97 8.21
C THR A 274 -25.16 -0.29 6.91
N PRO A 275 -26.02 0.51 6.24
CA PRO A 275 -25.66 1.26 5.04
C PRO A 275 -24.48 2.21 5.22
N GLN A 276 -24.33 2.82 6.39
CA GLN A 276 -23.20 3.71 6.71
C GLN A 276 -21.86 2.95 6.82
N GLU A 277 -21.89 1.67 7.23
CA GLU A 277 -20.71 0.80 7.21
C GLU A 277 -20.37 0.29 5.80
N LYS A 278 -21.26 0.45 4.80
CA LYS A 278 -20.98 0.01 3.42
C LYS A 278 -19.91 0.82 2.72
N GLN A 279 -19.65 2.06 3.18
CA GLN A 279 -18.66 2.93 2.59
C GLN A 279 -17.69 3.43 3.66
N GLU A 280 -16.69 2.61 4.00
CA GLU A 280 -15.57 3.05 4.84
C GLU A 280 -14.58 3.89 4.01
N TYR A 281 -14.19 5.05 4.52
CA TYR A 281 -13.10 5.86 3.97
C TYR A 281 -11.87 5.70 4.84
N PHE A 282 -10.70 5.63 4.23
CA PHE A 282 -9.42 5.54 4.93
C PHE A 282 -8.48 6.56 4.33
N LEU A 283 -7.70 7.28 5.15
CA LEU A 283 -6.75 8.24 4.63
C LEU A 283 -5.40 7.56 4.37
N GLY A 284 -5.26 6.99 3.17
CA GLY A 284 -4.03 6.35 2.73
C GLY A 284 -3.09 7.36 2.10
N ILE A 285 -2.03 7.72 2.83
CA ILE A 285 -0.92 8.49 2.24
C ILE A 285 -0.08 7.52 1.40
N PRO A 286 0.23 7.84 0.13
CA PRO A 286 1.18 7.04 -0.65
C PRO A 286 2.53 6.95 0.09
N THR A 287 3.34 5.92 -0.16
CA THR A 287 4.72 5.82 0.36
C THR A 287 5.67 5.54 -0.79
N GLY A 288 6.89 6.08 -0.77
CA GLY A 288 7.89 5.82 -1.80
C GLY A 288 9.02 6.85 -1.82
N PRO A 289 10.16 6.56 -2.48
CA PRO A 289 11.35 7.42 -2.49
C PRO A 289 11.05 8.89 -2.84
N GLU A 290 10.18 9.14 -3.82
CA GLU A 290 9.86 10.46 -4.34
C GLU A 290 9.04 11.30 -3.35
N LEU A 291 8.12 10.67 -2.60
CA LEU A 291 7.42 11.35 -1.50
C LEU A 291 8.43 11.74 -0.40
N ASN A 292 9.37 10.84 -0.11
CA ASN A 292 10.40 11.10 0.90
C ASN A 292 11.23 12.30 0.47
N GLU A 293 11.69 12.33 -0.78
CA GLU A 293 12.46 13.43 -1.34
C GLU A 293 11.68 14.75 -1.34
N ALA A 294 10.40 14.75 -1.72
CA ALA A 294 9.62 15.98 -1.76
C ALA A 294 9.32 16.56 -0.37
N LEU A 295 9.09 15.71 0.63
CA LEU A 295 8.96 16.11 2.03
C LEU A 295 10.30 16.56 2.62
N LEU A 296 11.40 15.88 2.29
CA LEU A 296 12.76 16.24 2.73
C LEU A 296 13.23 17.57 2.13
N ASN A 297 12.89 17.84 0.86
CA ASN A 297 13.24 19.06 0.15
C ASN A 297 12.32 20.25 0.52
N ARG A 298 11.44 20.11 1.51
CA ARG A 298 10.48 21.13 1.99
C ARG A 298 9.53 21.70 0.92
N ASN A 299 9.40 21.05 -0.23
CA ASN A 299 8.36 21.34 -1.20
C ASN A 299 6.98 20.98 -0.65
N LEU A 300 6.93 20.11 0.37
CA LEU A 300 5.83 20.06 1.33
C LEU A 300 6.27 20.25 2.75
N THR A 301 5.59 21.17 3.41
CA THR A 301 5.61 21.26 4.85
C THR A 301 4.44 20.46 5.43
N PRO A 302 4.52 20.01 6.70
CA PRO A 302 3.39 19.44 7.41
C PRO A 302 2.13 20.33 7.31
N GLU A 303 2.27 21.65 7.32
CA GLU A 303 1.16 22.60 7.21
C GLU A 303 0.43 22.48 5.85
N THR A 304 1.17 22.43 4.73
CA THR A 304 0.56 22.26 3.40
C THR A 304 -0.12 20.89 3.27
N LEU A 305 0.50 19.85 3.82
CA LEU A 305 -0.09 18.50 3.85
C LEU A 305 -1.39 18.48 4.69
N ASN A 306 -1.39 19.16 5.83
CA ASN A 306 -2.55 19.28 6.71
C ASN A 306 -3.69 20.03 6.02
N GLN A 307 -3.38 21.12 5.31
CA GLN A 307 -4.37 21.88 4.57
C GLN A 307 -5.05 21.01 3.50
N LEU A 308 -4.26 20.30 2.70
CA LEU A 308 -4.80 19.41 1.66
C LEU A 308 -5.69 18.31 2.24
N LEU A 309 -5.27 17.69 3.34
CA LEU A 309 -6.05 16.62 3.94
C LEU A 309 -7.32 17.16 4.60
N THR A 310 -7.28 18.38 5.15
CA THR A 310 -8.47 19.09 5.64
C THR A 310 -9.46 19.39 4.52
N GLU A 311 -9.00 19.90 3.38
CA GLU A 311 -9.84 20.15 2.19
C GLU A 311 -10.50 18.85 1.68
N GLN A 312 -9.82 17.72 1.78
CA GLN A 312 -10.38 16.42 1.38
C GLN A 312 -11.41 15.88 2.37
N ILE A 313 -11.15 16.03 3.67
CA ILE A 313 -12.14 15.71 4.71
C ILE A 313 -13.40 16.57 4.52
N GLN A 314 -13.27 17.84 4.13
CA GLN A 314 -14.42 18.72 3.85
C GLN A 314 -15.24 18.28 2.63
N LYS A 315 -14.63 17.60 1.65
CA LYS A 315 -15.32 17.03 0.48
C LYS A 315 -16.07 15.73 0.80
N MET A 316 -15.83 15.13 1.97
CA MET A 316 -16.58 13.95 2.40
C MET A 316 -18.02 14.35 2.77
N PRO A 317 -18.99 13.43 2.63
CA PRO A 317 -20.32 13.64 3.21
C PRO A 317 -20.18 14.04 4.69
N LYS A 318 -20.84 15.12 5.11
CA LYS A 318 -20.68 15.78 6.43
C LYS A 318 -20.78 14.88 7.67
N VAL A 319 -21.23 13.62 7.52
CA VAL A 319 -21.48 12.67 8.61
C VAL A 319 -20.45 11.52 8.63
N GLN A 320 -19.52 11.45 7.67
CA GLN A 320 -18.64 10.28 7.52
C GLN A 320 -17.17 10.64 7.74
N LEU A 321 -16.71 10.47 8.97
CA LEU A 321 -15.28 10.51 9.30
C LEU A 321 -14.57 9.28 8.72
N PRO A 322 -13.27 9.39 8.36
CA PRO A 322 -12.46 8.23 8.02
C PRO A 322 -12.47 7.22 9.18
N THR A 323 -12.43 5.93 8.86
CA THR A 323 -12.33 4.87 9.86
C THR A 323 -10.85 4.61 10.18
N PRO A 324 -10.44 4.56 11.46
CA PRO A 324 -9.10 4.08 11.83
C PRO A 324 -8.90 2.64 11.38
N PRO A 325 -7.76 2.26 10.76
CA PRO A 325 -7.56 0.91 10.25
C PRO A 325 -7.71 -0.19 11.31
N LEU A 326 -7.30 0.08 12.57
CA LEU A 326 -7.49 -0.84 13.69
C LEU A 326 -8.98 -1.10 13.96
N ASP A 327 -9.79 -0.05 14.05
CA ASP A 327 -11.24 -0.15 14.29
C ASP A 327 -11.94 -0.97 13.19
N ALA A 328 -11.47 -0.84 11.93
CA ALA A 328 -11.97 -1.63 10.82
C ALA A 328 -11.72 -3.14 11.01
N ILE A 329 -10.56 -3.53 11.55
CA ILE A 329 -10.24 -4.93 11.87
C ILE A 329 -11.04 -5.42 13.09
N VAL A 330 -11.22 -4.58 14.11
CA VAL A 330 -12.03 -4.89 15.30
C VAL A 330 -13.49 -5.14 14.91
N ARG A 331 -14.09 -4.29 14.06
CA ARG A 331 -15.48 -4.47 13.58
C ARG A 331 -15.69 -5.77 12.82
N ARG A 332 -14.65 -6.26 12.13
CA ARG A 332 -14.66 -7.55 11.43
C ARG A 332 -14.50 -8.75 12.37
N GLY A 333 -14.24 -8.52 13.66
CA GLY A 333 -14.00 -9.57 14.65
C GLY A 333 -12.70 -10.33 14.40
N LEU A 334 -11.70 -9.68 13.79
CA LEU A 334 -10.49 -10.35 13.30
C LEU A 334 -9.26 -10.16 14.19
N VAL A 335 -9.38 -9.53 15.35
CA VAL A 335 -8.24 -9.37 16.26
C VAL A 335 -7.97 -10.70 16.99
N ASP A 336 -6.81 -11.30 16.73
CA ASP A 336 -6.34 -12.45 17.51
C ASP A 336 -6.00 -11.99 18.94
N PRO A 337 -6.47 -12.69 19.98
CA PRO A 337 -6.20 -12.30 21.38
C PRO A 337 -4.71 -12.40 21.74
N ARG A 338 -3.91 -13.16 20.98
CA ARG A 338 -2.46 -13.26 21.19
C ARG A 338 -1.79 -11.98 20.70
N LYS A 339 -1.41 -11.12 21.65
CA LYS A 339 -0.71 -9.87 21.39
C LYS A 339 0.55 -10.13 20.55
N MET A 340 0.70 -9.35 19.48
CA MET A 340 1.94 -9.28 18.72
C MET A 340 2.77 -8.07 19.17
N PRO A 341 4.11 -8.17 19.18
CA PRO A 341 4.95 -6.99 19.28
C PRO A 341 4.78 -6.12 18.02
N ASN A 342 4.92 -4.81 18.18
CA ASN A 342 5.07 -3.90 17.04
C ASN A 342 6.32 -4.28 16.23
N LEU A 343 6.38 -3.87 14.96
CA LEU A 343 7.47 -4.27 14.07
C LEU A 343 8.84 -3.82 14.59
N GLU A 344 8.91 -2.63 15.20
CA GLU A 344 10.13 -2.09 15.78
C GLU A 344 10.65 -2.93 16.95
N ALA A 345 9.75 -3.54 17.73
CA ALA A 345 10.13 -4.41 18.83
C ALA A 345 10.58 -5.79 18.32
N GLU A 346 9.98 -6.29 17.24
CA GLU A 346 10.40 -7.54 16.59
C GLU A 346 11.76 -7.41 15.88
N PHE A 347 12.07 -6.23 15.32
CA PHE A 347 13.28 -5.93 14.55
C PHE A 347 14.08 -4.79 15.20
N ALA A 348 14.32 -4.90 16.51
CA ALA A 348 14.94 -3.83 17.29
C ALA A 348 16.33 -3.41 16.76
N THR A 349 17.12 -4.36 16.25
CA THR A 349 18.44 -4.08 15.68
C THR A 349 18.36 -3.12 14.50
N GLU A 350 17.47 -3.39 13.55
CA GLU A 350 17.26 -2.57 12.36
C GLU A 350 16.78 -1.16 12.73
N PHE A 351 15.83 -1.06 13.66
CA PHE A 351 15.25 0.21 14.08
C PHE A 351 16.14 1.01 15.05
N SER A 352 17.05 0.36 15.79
CA SER A 352 18.00 1.05 16.68
C SER A 352 18.99 1.95 15.93
N SER A 353 19.22 1.68 14.65
CA SER A 353 20.11 2.49 13.79
C SER A 353 19.51 3.85 13.39
N ARG A 354 18.22 4.07 13.66
CA ARG A 354 17.51 5.31 13.36
C ARG A 354 17.85 6.36 14.42
N LYS A 355 18.70 7.34 14.07
CA LYS A 355 18.77 8.59 14.84
C LYS A 355 17.40 9.27 14.73
N ARG A 356 16.69 9.36 15.86
CA ARG A 356 15.39 10.05 15.93
C ARG A 356 15.54 11.55 15.71
#